data_AF-A0A1C5UFY3-F1
#
_entry.id   AF-A0A1C5UFY3-F1
#
_cell.length_a   1.000
_cell.length_b   1.000
_cell.length_c   1.000
_cell.angle_alpha   90.00
_cell.angle_beta   90.00
_cell.angle_gamma   90.00
#
_symmetry.space_group_name_H-M   'P 1'
#
loop_
_entity.id
_entity.type
_entity.pdbx_description
1 polymer ?
#
loop_
_entity_poly.entity_id
_entity_poly.type
_entity_poly.pdbx_seq_one_letter_code
_entity_poly.pdbx_strand_id
1 'polypeptide(L)'
;MDNSLLAVRDINHKYIVVESIEKLIRYVDNQSKAEFITNSFDKIISSNSKLACCVMGLMLNDIGQHNDDISQEDLIMLNALPMLNDFDIKNFHYLYKISSKNHKSNHNISPKDIKECVQLYNITRRNLYLTMGVLEKYNLMDKNIDVDLDIDEDNLDFSSVDCDETYYFNSISQKLYTYSSMLFKD
;
A
#
# COMPACT_ATOMS: atom_id res chain seq x y z
N MET A 1 19.12 34.26 -9.23
CA MET A 1 18.68 33.06 -8.48
C MET A 1 19.88 32.56 -7.71
N ASP A 2 19.72 32.39 -6.41
CA ASP A 2 20.81 32.29 -5.44
C ASP A 2 21.39 30.85 -5.41
N ASN A 3 22.56 30.64 -6.02
CA ASN A 3 23.24 29.34 -6.08
C ASN A 3 23.66 28.83 -4.69
N SER A 4 23.69 29.69 -3.67
CA SER A 4 24.03 29.30 -2.30
C SER A 4 22.95 28.45 -1.62
N LEU A 5 21.67 28.73 -1.89
CA LEU A 5 20.52 28.00 -1.35
C LEU A 5 20.36 26.59 -1.94
N LEU A 6 20.75 26.40 -3.20
CA LEU A 6 20.82 25.09 -3.84
C LEU A 6 21.94 24.24 -3.24
N ALA A 7 23.14 24.81 -3.07
CA ALA A 7 24.28 24.11 -2.48
C ALA A 7 24.04 23.66 -1.04
N VAL A 8 23.41 24.49 -0.19
CA VAL A 8 23.07 24.11 1.20
C VAL A 8 22.01 23.00 1.25
N ARG A 9 21.02 23.03 0.34
CA ARG A 9 20.03 21.95 0.23
C ARG A 9 20.64 20.63 -0.23
N ASP A 10 21.57 20.67 -1.18
CA ASP A 10 22.27 19.49 -1.67
C ASP A 10 23.22 18.90 -0.61
N ILE A 11 23.90 19.74 0.17
CA ILE A 11 24.74 19.30 1.29
C ILE A 11 23.87 18.64 2.37
N ASN A 12 22.77 19.29 2.78
CA ASN A 12 21.86 18.72 3.78
C ASN A 12 21.22 17.42 3.31
N HIS A 13 20.78 17.34 2.05
CA HIS A 13 20.23 16.11 1.49
C HIS A 13 21.28 14.99 1.47
N LYS A 14 22.53 15.30 1.09
CA LYS A 14 23.63 14.34 1.08
C LYS A 14 23.95 13.83 2.49
N TYR A 15 24.00 14.70 3.49
CA TYR A 15 24.23 14.31 4.88
C TYR A 15 23.10 13.42 5.42
N ILE A 16 21.84 13.76 5.16
CA ILE A 16 20.68 12.95 5.54
C ILE A 16 20.75 11.55 4.91
N VAL A 17 21.13 11.47 3.63
CA VAL A 17 21.27 10.18 2.93
C VAL A 17 22.41 9.34 3.51
N VAL A 18 23.56 9.94 3.84
CA VAL A 18 24.69 9.22 4.44
C VAL A 18 24.32 8.67 5.81
N GLU A 19 23.68 9.46 6.66
CA GLU A 19 23.25 9.01 7.99
C GLU A 19 22.23 7.85 7.92
N SER A 20 21.27 7.91 6.99
CA SER A 20 20.32 6.82 6.74
C SER A 20 21.01 5.52 6.29
N ILE A 21 22.00 5.61 5.41
CA ILE A 21 22.75 4.44 4.93
C ILE A 21 23.58 3.83 6.06
N GLU A 22 24.25 4.66 6.87
CA GLU A 22 25.04 4.16 8.01
C GLU A 22 24.19 3.41 9.02
N LYS A 23 22.96 3.88 9.28
CA LYS A 23 22.02 3.20 10.17
C LYS A 23 21.55 1.86 9.59
N LEU A 24 21.26 1.81 8.29
CA LEU A 24 20.97 0.55 7.58
C LEU A 24 22.14 -0.44 7.63
N ILE A 25 23.39 0.02 7.55
CA ILE A 25 24.57 -0.85 7.70
C ILE A 25 24.63 -1.41 9.12
N ARG A 26 24.41 -0.58 10.14
CA ARG A 26 24.40 -1.02 11.55
C ARG A 26 23.24 -1.97 11.88
N TYR A 27 22.11 -1.80 11.20
CA TYR A 27 20.95 -2.67 11.34
C TYR A 27 21.26 -4.13 10.97
N VAL A 28 22.14 -4.35 9.98
CA VAL A 28 22.54 -5.69 9.53
C VAL A 28 23.51 -6.34 10.54
N ASP A 29 22.96 -6.79 11.65
CA ASP A 29 23.69 -7.43 12.75
C ASP A 29 23.63 -8.98 12.71
N ASN A 30 22.77 -9.54 11.85
CA ASN A 30 22.57 -10.98 11.73
C ASN A 30 22.19 -11.39 10.29
N GLN A 31 22.21 -12.70 10.03
CA GLN A 31 21.92 -13.28 8.72
C GLN A 31 20.52 -12.93 8.20
N SER A 32 19.49 -13.02 9.04
CA SER A 32 18.10 -12.75 8.63
C SER A 32 17.91 -11.30 8.19
N LYS A 33 18.49 -10.34 8.93
CA LYS A 33 18.46 -8.93 8.54
C LYS A 33 19.27 -8.67 7.27
N ALA A 34 20.41 -9.34 7.08
CA ALA A 34 21.20 -9.24 5.84
C ALA A 34 20.42 -9.74 4.62
N GLU A 35 19.75 -10.88 4.74
CA GLU A 35 18.91 -11.46 3.69
C GLU A 35 17.72 -10.55 3.36
N PHE A 36 17.03 -10.03 4.38
CA PHE A 36 15.92 -9.11 4.20
C PHE A 36 16.32 -7.84 3.44
N ILE A 37 17.43 -7.19 3.84
CA ILE A 37 17.92 -5.99 3.15
C ILE A 37 18.29 -6.29 1.70
N THR A 38 19.00 -7.39 1.46
CA THR A 38 19.41 -7.80 0.10
C THR A 38 18.21 -8.06 -0.80
N ASN A 39 17.26 -8.88 -0.34
CA ASN A 39 16.01 -9.18 -1.05
C ASN A 39 15.19 -7.90 -1.32
N SER A 40 15.19 -6.97 -0.37
CA SER A 40 14.50 -5.70 -0.54
C SER A 40 15.11 -4.84 -1.65
N PHE A 41 16.44 -4.76 -1.72
CA PHE A 41 17.10 -4.06 -2.82
C PHE A 41 16.87 -4.73 -4.17
N ASP A 42 16.90 -6.06 -4.26
CA ASP A 42 16.60 -6.79 -5.50
C ASP A 42 15.19 -6.46 -6.02
N LYS A 43 14.23 -6.38 -5.11
CA LYS A 43 12.84 -6.00 -5.40
C LYS A 43 12.68 -4.53 -5.80
N ILE A 44 13.41 -3.63 -5.15
CA ILE A 44 13.43 -2.21 -5.54
C ILE A 44 14.00 -2.05 -6.95
N ILE A 45 15.10 -2.74 -7.26
CA ILE A 45 15.77 -2.66 -8.55
C ILE A 45 14.91 -3.27 -9.67
N SER A 46 14.18 -4.33 -9.38
CA SER A 46 13.34 -5.04 -10.37
C SER A 46 11.92 -4.46 -10.51
N SER A 47 11.48 -3.58 -9.62
CA SER A 47 10.13 -3.01 -9.68
C SER A 47 9.98 -2.02 -10.84
N ASN A 48 8.85 -2.11 -11.54
CA ASN A 48 8.47 -1.19 -12.62
C ASN A 48 7.69 0.04 -12.11
N SER A 49 7.57 0.21 -10.80
CA SER A 49 6.75 1.24 -10.15
C SER A 49 7.63 2.15 -9.32
N LYS A 50 7.75 3.41 -9.74
CA LYS A 50 8.56 4.40 -9.02
C LYS A 50 8.00 4.63 -7.64
N LEU A 51 6.67 4.64 -7.51
CA LEU A 51 6.01 4.82 -6.23
C LEU A 51 6.21 3.62 -5.32
N ALA A 52 6.13 2.39 -5.85
CA ALA A 52 6.43 1.20 -5.05
C ALA A 52 7.89 1.19 -4.57
N CYS A 53 8.85 1.59 -5.43
CA CYS A 53 10.24 1.75 -5.04
C CYS A 53 10.40 2.75 -3.89
N CYS A 54 9.72 3.90 -3.96
CA CYS A 54 9.74 4.89 -2.88
C CYS A 54 9.15 4.34 -1.58
N VAL A 55 8.01 3.64 -1.64
CA VAL A 55 7.41 3.00 -0.46
C VAL A 55 8.37 1.99 0.16
N MET A 56 8.96 1.08 -0.63
CA MET A 56 9.94 0.11 -0.14
C MET A 56 11.15 0.79 0.48
N GLY A 57 11.66 1.87 -0.12
CA GLY A 57 12.78 2.64 0.41
C GLY A 57 12.45 3.33 1.75
N LEU A 58 11.26 3.90 1.89
CA LEU A 58 10.78 4.48 3.14
C LEU A 58 10.65 3.42 4.23
N MET A 59 10.08 2.26 3.89
CA MET A 59 9.94 1.13 4.79
C MET A 59 11.30 0.62 5.29
N LEU A 60 12.30 0.49 4.41
CA LEU A 60 13.65 0.09 4.80
C LEU A 60 14.33 1.12 5.71
N ASN A 61 14.17 2.41 5.40
CA ASN A 61 14.69 3.46 6.25
C ASN A 61 14.03 3.40 7.64
N ASP A 62 12.71 3.25 7.71
CA ASP A 62 12.00 3.21 8.99
C ASP A 62 12.45 2.04 9.88
N ILE A 63 12.51 0.82 9.32
CA ILE A 63 13.00 -0.38 10.02
C ILE A 63 14.45 -0.20 10.47
N GLY A 64 15.32 0.33 9.60
CA GLY A 64 16.74 0.54 9.91
C GLY A 64 16.99 1.63 10.96
N GLN A 65 16.13 2.65 11.04
CA GLN A 65 16.26 3.74 12.01
C GLN A 65 15.85 3.30 13.42
N HIS A 66 14.80 2.49 13.53
CA HIS A 66 14.27 2.02 14.80
C HIS A 66 14.93 0.71 15.29
N ASN A 67 15.72 0.07 14.42
CA ASN A 67 16.31 -1.25 14.65
C ASN A 67 15.26 -2.32 14.98
N ASP A 68 14.13 -2.26 14.26
CA ASP A 68 12.98 -3.13 14.49
C ASP A 68 13.23 -4.56 13.97
N ASP A 69 12.61 -5.53 14.63
CA ASP A 69 12.51 -6.88 14.10
C ASP A 69 11.61 -6.90 12.86
N ILE A 70 11.95 -7.75 11.89
CA ILE A 70 11.20 -7.88 10.64
C ILE A 70 9.87 -8.58 10.94
N SER A 71 8.75 -7.87 10.78
CA SER A 71 7.43 -8.44 11.01
C SER A 71 6.92 -9.23 9.79
N GLN A 72 5.91 -10.09 10.01
CA GLN A 72 5.23 -10.76 8.91
C GLN A 72 4.56 -9.75 7.96
N GLU A 73 4.03 -8.65 8.47
CA GLU A 73 3.43 -7.57 7.66
C GLU A 73 4.49 -6.91 6.75
N ASP A 74 5.72 -6.74 7.24
CA ASP A 74 6.84 -6.23 6.43
C ASP A 74 7.14 -7.16 5.26
N LEU A 75 7.19 -8.46 5.51
CA LEU A 75 7.45 -9.45 4.46
C LEU A 75 6.32 -9.50 3.43
N ILE A 76 5.06 -9.42 3.85
CA ILE A 76 3.91 -9.37 2.94
C ILE A 76 3.96 -8.10 2.09
N MET A 77 4.15 -6.93 2.70
CA MET A 77 4.31 -5.66 1.98
C MET A 77 5.45 -5.71 0.98
N LEU A 78 6.62 -6.21 1.40
CA LEU A 78 7.80 -6.30 0.55
C LEU A 78 7.57 -7.24 -0.65
N ASN A 79 6.79 -8.32 -0.48
CA ASN A 79 6.44 -9.22 -1.57
C ASN A 79 5.36 -8.64 -2.49
N ALA A 80 4.45 -7.84 -1.96
CA ALA A 80 3.34 -7.25 -2.72
C ALA A 80 3.75 -6.03 -3.54
N LEU A 81 4.55 -5.11 -2.97
CA LEU A 81 4.90 -3.83 -3.58
C LEU A 81 5.51 -3.93 -5.00
N PRO A 82 6.41 -4.89 -5.31
CA PRO A 82 6.95 -5.05 -6.66
C PRO A 82 5.90 -5.42 -7.71
N MET A 83 4.75 -5.96 -7.28
CA MET A 83 3.64 -6.38 -8.14
C MET A 83 2.65 -5.24 -8.42
N LEU A 84 2.77 -4.12 -7.70
CA LEU A 84 1.93 -2.94 -7.87
C LEU A 84 2.56 -1.97 -8.87
N ASN A 85 1.75 -1.41 -9.77
CA ASN A 85 2.19 -0.31 -10.63
C ASN A 85 1.91 1.06 -9.99
N ASP A 86 2.37 2.15 -10.61
CA ASP A 86 2.15 3.51 -10.10
C ASP A 86 0.64 3.87 -9.99
N PHE A 87 -0.22 3.32 -10.87
CA PHE A 87 -1.66 3.53 -10.77
C PHE A 87 -2.23 2.85 -9.54
N ASP A 88 -1.79 1.62 -9.22
CA ASP A 88 -2.26 0.89 -8.05
C ASP A 88 -1.93 1.63 -6.76
N ILE A 89 -0.69 2.13 -6.62
CA ILE A 89 -0.29 2.90 -5.42
C ILE A 89 -1.11 4.19 -5.27
N LYS A 90 -1.35 4.91 -6.37
CA LYS A 90 -2.16 6.14 -6.36
C LYS A 90 -3.61 5.86 -6.01
N ASN A 91 -4.23 4.92 -6.71
CA ASN A 91 -5.62 4.52 -6.51
C ASN A 91 -5.85 4.04 -5.07
N PHE A 92 -4.95 3.19 -4.57
CA PHE A 92 -4.93 2.75 -3.18
C PHE A 92 -4.92 3.95 -2.22
N HIS A 93 -3.95 4.85 -2.37
CA HIS A 93 -3.77 5.98 -1.47
C HIS A 93 -5.05 6.84 -1.38
N TYR A 94 -5.61 7.20 -2.53
CA TYR A 94 -6.81 8.04 -2.58
C TYR A 94 -8.04 7.34 -2.02
N LEU A 95 -8.21 6.05 -2.33
CA LEU A 95 -9.34 5.27 -1.82
C LEU A 95 -9.25 5.10 -0.31
N TYR A 96 -8.08 4.76 0.22
CA TYR A 96 -7.83 4.64 1.66
C TYR A 96 -8.08 5.98 2.37
N LYS A 97 -7.57 7.08 1.82
CA LYS A 97 -7.77 8.43 2.36
C LYS A 97 -9.26 8.79 2.49
N ILE A 98 -10.07 8.49 1.47
CA ILE A 98 -11.51 8.76 1.50
C ILE A 98 -12.22 7.85 2.50
N SER A 99 -11.97 6.54 2.42
CA SER A 99 -12.63 5.55 3.29
C SER A 99 -12.32 5.82 4.77
N SER A 100 -11.05 6.06 5.12
CA SER A 100 -10.64 6.39 6.51
C SER A 100 -11.24 7.69 7.04
N LYS A 101 -11.51 8.67 6.17
CA LYS A 101 -12.23 9.90 6.54
C LYS A 101 -13.72 9.64 6.80
N ASN A 102 -14.34 8.81 5.98
CA ASN A 102 -15.77 8.49 6.06
C ASN A 102 -16.08 7.51 7.20
N HIS A 103 -15.11 6.66 7.57
CA HIS A 103 -15.30 5.58 8.51
C HIS A 103 -14.15 5.51 9.53
N LYS A 104 -14.35 6.11 10.71
CA LYS A 104 -13.33 6.14 11.78
C LYS A 104 -13.01 4.78 12.41
N SER A 105 -13.91 3.80 12.29
CA SER A 105 -13.77 2.48 12.91
C SER A 105 -14.13 1.32 11.99
N ASN A 106 -14.68 1.60 10.80
CA ASN A 106 -15.05 0.57 9.85
C ASN A 106 -14.09 0.66 8.66
N HIS A 107 -13.35 -0.41 8.41
CA HIS A 107 -12.37 -0.44 7.32
C HIS A 107 -12.97 -0.93 6.00
N ASN A 108 -14.30 -1.04 5.92
CA ASN A 108 -14.99 -1.43 4.71
C ASN A 108 -14.96 -0.31 3.65
N ILE A 109 -14.90 -0.72 2.39
CA ILE A 109 -14.98 0.19 1.26
C ILE A 109 -16.43 0.26 0.80
N SER A 110 -17.07 1.40 1.04
CA SER A 110 -18.46 1.60 0.65
C SER A 110 -18.59 2.06 -0.82
N PRO A 111 -19.74 1.84 -1.47
CA PRO A 111 -20.03 2.41 -2.79
C PRO A 111 -19.91 3.94 -2.83
N LYS A 112 -20.13 4.62 -1.68
CA LYS A 112 -19.95 6.06 -1.53
C LYS A 112 -18.47 6.46 -1.64
N ASP A 113 -17.57 5.71 -1.01
CA ASP A 113 -16.12 5.97 -1.08
C ASP A 113 -15.61 5.86 -2.52
N ILE A 114 -16.04 4.82 -3.23
CA ILE A 114 -15.70 4.63 -4.65
C ILE A 114 -16.21 5.81 -5.49
N LYS A 115 -17.47 6.23 -5.27
CA LYS A 115 -18.05 7.37 -6.00
C LYS A 115 -17.31 8.67 -5.72
N GLU A 116 -16.98 8.94 -4.46
CA GLU A 116 -16.23 10.13 -4.07
C GLU A 116 -14.81 10.12 -4.66
N CYS A 117 -14.13 8.97 -4.67
CA CYS A 117 -12.79 8.81 -5.24
C CYS A 117 -12.78 9.08 -6.74
N VAL A 118 -13.76 8.55 -7.47
CA VAL A 118 -13.95 8.80 -8.91
C VAL A 118 -14.15 10.29 -9.19
N GLN A 119 -14.94 10.98 -8.37
CA GLN A 119 -15.27 12.39 -8.56
C GLN A 119 -14.09 13.32 -8.22
N LEU A 120 -13.34 13.05 -7.15
CA LEU A 120 -12.29 13.93 -6.68
C LEU A 120 -10.97 13.78 -7.45
N TYR A 121 -10.62 12.56 -7.84
CA TYR A 121 -9.29 12.26 -8.38
C TYR A 121 -9.29 11.88 -9.87
N ASN A 122 -10.45 12.00 -10.55
CA ASN A 122 -10.61 11.67 -11.97
C ASN A 122 -10.15 10.22 -12.31
N ILE A 123 -10.45 9.29 -11.41
CA ILE A 123 -10.15 7.86 -11.56
C ILE A 123 -11.41 7.14 -12.03
N THR A 124 -11.31 6.19 -12.95
CA THR A 124 -12.49 5.41 -13.36
C THR A 124 -12.83 4.35 -12.31
N ARG A 125 -14.12 4.01 -12.15
CA ARG A 125 -14.52 2.89 -11.28
C ARG A 125 -13.79 1.59 -11.62
N ARG A 126 -13.64 1.30 -12.93
CA ARG A 126 -12.90 0.13 -13.41
C ARG A 126 -11.46 0.10 -12.88
N ASN A 127 -10.75 1.23 -12.91
CA ASN A 127 -9.38 1.30 -12.42
C ASN A 127 -9.31 1.05 -10.91
N LEU A 128 -10.27 1.56 -10.13
CA LEU A 128 -10.34 1.28 -8.69
C LEU A 128 -10.55 -0.21 -8.43
N TYR A 129 -11.50 -0.86 -9.11
CA TYR A 129 -11.74 -2.30 -8.93
C TYR A 129 -10.56 -3.16 -9.37
N LEU A 130 -9.85 -2.78 -10.45
CA LEU A 130 -8.62 -3.47 -10.85
C LEU A 130 -7.55 -3.37 -9.76
N THR A 131 -7.33 -2.18 -9.22
CA THR A 131 -6.40 -2.00 -8.10
C THR A 131 -6.84 -2.79 -6.87
N MET A 132 -8.13 -2.75 -6.48
CA MET A 132 -8.64 -3.52 -5.34
C MET A 132 -8.43 -5.03 -5.52
N GLY A 133 -8.63 -5.57 -6.72
CA GLY A 133 -8.37 -6.98 -7.01
C GLY A 133 -6.88 -7.35 -6.95
N VAL A 134 -5.98 -6.44 -7.33
CA VAL A 134 -4.53 -6.66 -7.14
C VAL A 134 -4.17 -6.62 -5.65
N LEU A 135 -4.71 -5.65 -4.89
CA LEU A 135 -4.43 -5.52 -3.46
C LEU A 135 -4.93 -6.75 -2.69
N GLU A 136 -6.13 -7.23 -2.99
CA GLU A 136 -6.69 -8.46 -2.40
C GLU A 136 -5.82 -9.68 -2.73
N LYS A 137 -5.46 -9.88 -4.00
CA LYS A 137 -4.59 -10.98 -4.44
C LYS A 137 -3.26 -11.06 -3.68
N TYR A 138 -2.71 -9.92 -3.27
CA TYR A 138 -1.43 -9.83 -2.56
C TYR A 138 -1.59 -9.60 -1.04
N ASN A 139 -2.78 -9.90 -0.49
CA ASN A 139 -3.12 -9.81 0.94
C ASN A 139 -2.98 -8.40 1.54
N LEU A 140 -2.99 -7.37 0.69
CA LEU A 140 -3.00 -5.98 1.12
C LEU A 140 -4.41 -5.47 1.45
N MET A 141 -5.44 -6.28 1.19
CA MET A 141 -6.85 -6.03 1.50
C MET A 141 -7.56 -7.37 1.68
N ASP A 142 -8.66 -7.38 2.41
CA ASP A 142 -9.51 -8.55 2.60
C ASP A 142 -10.80 -8.41 1.79
N LYS A 143 -11.40 -9.55 1.42
CA LYS A 143 -12.70 -9.61 0.71
C LYS A 143 -13.60 -10.62 1.41
N ASN A 144 -14.79 -10.17 1.80
CA ASN A 144 -15.87 -11.04 2.21
C ASN A 144 -16.85 -11.19 1.04
N ILE A 145 -17.34 -12.40 0.86
CA ILE A 145 -18.39 -12.73 -0.11
C ILE A 145 -19.57 -13.22 0.72
N ASP A 146 -20.62 -12.42 0.75
CA ASP A 146 -21.89 -12.80 1.35
C ASP A 146 -22.74 -13.43 0.24
N VAL A 147 -23.19 -14.67 0.46
CA VAL A 147 -23.99 -15.44 -0.50
C VAL A 147 -25.37 -15.61 0.09
N ASP A 148 -26.34 -14.89 -0.46
CA ASP A 148 -27.74 -15.03 -0.11
C ASP A 148 -28.39 -16.02 -1.08
N LEU A 149 -28.82 -17.16 -0.52
CA LEU A 149 -29.53 -18.21 -1.25
C LEU A 149 -31.02 -18.00 -1.03
N ASP A 150 -31.72 -17.50 -2.05
CA ASP A 150 -33.18 -17.47 -2.05
C ASP A 150 -33.67 -18.75 -2.71
N ILE A 151 -34.03 -19.74 -1.88
CA ILE A 151 -34.49 -21.05 -2.33
C ILE A 151 -36.02 -21.03 -2.30
N ASP A 152 -36.62 -20.95 -3.47
CA ASP A 152 -38.04 -21.20 -3.65
C ASP A 152 -38.29 -22.72 -3.55
N GLU A 153 -38.86 -23.17 -2.42
CA GLU A 153 -39.18 -24.58 -2.16
C GLU A 153 -40.25 -25.13 -3.13
N ASP A 154 -41.11 -24.26 -3.68
CA ASP A 154 -42.20 -24.64 -4.57
C ASP A 154 -41.76 -24.64 -6.04
N ASN A 155 -40.72 -23.88 -6.40
CA ASN A 155 -40.26 -23.77 -7.78
C ASN A 155 -38.74 -23.54 -7.88
N LEU A 156 -37.99 -24.64 -7.92
CA LEU A 156 -36.52 -24.65 -8.03
C LEU A 156 -35.96 -23.76 -9.17
N ASP A 157 -36.70 -23.58 -10.27
CA ASP A 157 -36.31 -22.74 -11.40
C ASP A 157 -36.31 -21.22 -11.07
N PHE A 158 -36.91 -20.80 -9.96
CA PHE A 158 -36.91 -19.43 -9.46
C PHE A 158 -35.96 -19.20 -8.28
N SER A 159 -35.20 -20.24 -7.87
CA SER A 159 -34.13 -20.03 -6.91
C SER A 159 -33.08 -19.07 -7.47
N SER A 160 -32.64 -18.14 -6.63
CA SER A 160 -31.65 -17.13 -7.02
C SER A 160 -30.49 -17.10 -6.02
N VAL A 161 -29.33 -16.69 -6.52
CA VAL A 161 -28.11 -16.55 -5.72
C VAL A 161 -27.61 -15.13 -5.91
N ASP A 162 -27.71 -14.32 -4.87
CA ASP A 162 -27.12 -13.00 -4.81
C ASP A 162 -25.77 -13.09 -4.09
N CYS A 163 -24.72 -12.58 -4.74
CA CYS A 163 -23.36 -12.55 -4.19
C CYS A 163 -22.93 -11.10 -3.99
N ASP A 164 -22.87 -10.66 -2.74
CA ASP A 164 -22.37 -9.35 -2.37
C ASP A 164 -20.89 -9.43 -1.97
N GLU A 165 -20.03 -8.76 -2.75
CA GLU A 165 -18.60 -8.64 -2.42
C GLU A 165 -18.34 -7.36 -1.62
N THR A 166 -17.81 -7.52 -0.41
CA THR A 166 -17.36 -6.39 0.42
C THR A 166 -15.85 -6.45 0.62
N TYR A 167 -15.16 -5.35 0.30
CA TYR A 167 -13.72 -5.21 0.48
C TYR A 167 -13.38 -4.44 1.75
N TYR A 168 -12.30 -4.82 2.41
CA TYR A 168 -11.83 -4.24 3.67
C TYR A 168 -10.35 -3.90 3.59
N PHE A 169 -9.98 -2.76 4.17
CA PHE A 169 -8.60 -2.45 4.48
C PHE A 169 -8.18 -3.18 5.76
N ASN A 170 -7.09 -3.95 5.69
CA ASN A 170 -6.52 -4.65 6.83
C ASN A 170 -5.35 -3.85 7.45
N SER A 171 -4.68 -4.40 8.47
CA SER A 171 -3.55 -3.74 9.13
C SER A 171 -2.40 -3.44 8.17
N ILE A 172 -2.20 -4.31 7.18
CA ILE A 172 -1.16 -4.16 6.15
C ILE A 172 -1.50 -3.00 5.22
N SER A 173 -2.79 -2.83 4.85
CA SER A 173 -3.24 -1.62 4.15
C SER A 173 -2.93 -0.36 4.95
N GLN A 174 -3.19 -0.37 6.25
CA GLN A 174 -2.91 0.79 7.10
C GLN A 174 -1.42 1.13 7.12
N LYS A 175 -0.55 0.12 7.26
CA LYS A 175 0.90 0.30 7.21
C LYS A 175 1.35 0.85 5.84
N LEU A 176 0.81 0.33 4.75
CA LEU A 176 1.04 0.85 3.40
C LEU A 176 0.58 2.31 3.25
N TYR A 177 -0.55 2.67 3.86
CA TYR A 177 -1.05 4.03 3.83
C TYR A 177 -0.10 5.01 4.53
N THR A 178 0.46 4.64 5.68
CA THR A 178 1.46 5.45 6.39
C THR A 178 2.60 5.86 5.46
N TYR A 179 3.20 4.92 4.73
CA TYR A 179 4.29 5.24 3.80
C TYR A 179 3.83 5.98 2.54
N SER A 180 2.72 5.55 1.92
CA SER A 180 2.22 6.22 0.72
C SER A 180 1.86 7.69 0.98
N SER A 181 1.32 8.01 2.16
CA SER A 181 0.98 9.38 2.55
C SER A 181 2.19 10.33 2.59
N MET A 182 3.40 9.80 2.79
CA MET A 182 4.63 10.60 2.72
C MET A 182 5.00 11.00 1.29
N LEU A 183 4.48 10.27 0.28
CA LEU A 183 4.73 10.54 -1.14
C LEU A 183 3.77 11.58 -1.72
N PHE A 184 2.54 11.60 -1.23
CA PHE A 184 1.49 12.50 -1.69
C PHE A 184 1.39 13.67 -0.73
N LYS A 185 1.97 14.81 -1.13
CA LYS A 185 1.78 16.09 -0.43
C LYS A 185 0.41 16.63 -0.83
N ASP A 186 -0.58 16.42 0.02
CA ASP A 186 -1.88 17.07 -0.07
C ASP A 186 -1.91 18.39 0.71
#